data_AF-A0A968R7P5-F1
#
_entry.id   AF-A0A968R7P5-F1
#
_cell.length_a   1.000
_cell.length_b   1.000
_cell.length_c   1.000
_cell.angle_alpha   90.00
_cell.angle_beta   90.00
_cell.angle_gamma   90.00
#
_symmetry.space_group_name_H-M   'P 1'
#
loop_
_entity.id
_entity.type
_entity.pdbx_description
1 polymer ?
#
loop_
_entity_poly.entity_id
_entity_poly.type
_entity_poly.pdbx_seq_one_letter_code
_entity_poly.pdbx_strand_id
1 'polypeptide(L)'
;MLIVDEVHNLGAQHLRTCLPENATYRLGLSATPERWFDATGTEALTDYFGSTLVHYTLRDALQDKVLCRYCYYPQLIALTDDEFERYYELTVKIARILGKSSVALEAPATGIEALLIQRSRLIATAQRKLETLQSLLIPLADTTHNLIYCGDGTVETESEPSVERQIDAVTRLLGRELGMTVAKYTAETPLNRREELRHEFVQGEIQCLVAIRCLDEGVDIPETRRAFILASSSNLRQFIQRRGRLLRNSPGKKLAEIFDLVVEPPAELTRHSSPYYSLNRRLFGKELRRVIEFASLAVNGPEAMGKLLDLRDRLNLLDINMEE
;
A
#
# COMPACT_ATOMS: atom_id res chain seq x y z
N MET A 1 1.65 -34.08 8.27
CA MET A 1 1.10 -32.74 8.54
C MET A 1 1.85 -31.75 7.66
N LEU A 2 1.14 -30.90 6.93
CA LEU A 2 1.67 -29.83 6.09
C LEU A 2 1.36 -28.50 6.78
N ILE A 3 2.38 -27.64 6.94
CA ILE A 3 2.21 -26.27 7.41
C ILE A 3 2.78 -25.36 6.33
N VAL A 4 1.99 -24.40 5.86
CA VAL A 4 2.44 -23.42 4.88
C VAL A 4 2.20 -22.01 5.38
N ASP A 5 3.24 -21.19 5.33
CA ASP A 5 3.13 -19.75 5.53
C ASP A 5 2.91 -19.02 4.19
N GLU A 6 2.26 -17.86 4.26
CA GLU A 6 1.84 -17.05 3.11
C GLU A 6 1.11 -17.85 2.02
N VAL A 7 0.10 -18.62 2.44
CA VAL A 7 -0.69 -19.53 1.59
C VAL A 7 -1.27 -18.85 0.35
N HIS A 8 -1.52 -17.54 0.40
CA HIS A 8 -1.99 -16.78 -0.75
C HIS A 8 -1.07 -16.85 -1.98
N ASN A 9 0.22 -17.15 -1.79
CA ASN A 9 1.16 -17.39 -2.87
C ASN A 9 0.88 -18.72 -3.60
N LEU A 10 0.37 -19.73 -2.90
CA LEU A 10 0.15 -21.07 -3.43
C LEU A 10 -1.04 -21.19 -4.40
N GLY A 11 -1.89 -20.16 -4.49
CA GLY A 11 -3.02 -20.21 -5.40
C GLY A 11 -2.62 -20.19 -6.88
N ALA A 12 -1.36 -19.84 -7.20
CA ALA A 12 -0.88 -19.76 -8.57
C ALA A 12 -0.85 -21.15 -9.20
N GLN A 13 -1.24 -21.25 -10.48
CA GLN A 13 -1.48 -22.54 -11.14
C GLN A 13 -0.30 -23.52 -11.04
N HIS A 14 0.94 -23.03 -11.14
CA HIS A 14 2.16 -23.82 -11.03
C HIS A 14 2.52 -24.24 -9.60
N LEU A 15 2.12 -23.47 -8.58
CA LEU A 15 2.40 -23.81 -7.17
C LEU A 15 1.37 -24.79 -6.61
N ARG A 16 0.12 -24.74 -7.10
CA ARG A 16 -0.93 -25.70 -6.73
C ARG A 16 -0.54 -27.14 -7.04
N THR A 17 0.13 -27.37 -8.17
CA THR A 17 0.58 -28.71 -8.59
C THR A 17 1.67 -29.29 -7.68
N CYS A 18 2.32 -28.46 -6.86
CA CYS A 18 3.34 -28.89 -5.92
C CYS A 18 2.76 -29.25 -4.54
N LEU A 19 1.44 -29.12 -4.34
CA LEU A 19 0.80 -29.41 -3.06
C LEU A 19 0.61 -30.93 -2.86
N PRO A 20 1.09 -31.50 -1.74
CA PRO A 20 1.03 -32.94 -1.52
C PRO A 20 -0.39 -33.43 -1.21
N GLU A 21 -0.97 -34.24 -2.10
CA GLU A 21 -2.32 -34.79 -1.94
C GLU A 21 -2.48 -35.65 -0.67
N ASN A 22 -1.43 -36.37 -0.28
CA ASN A 22 -1.41 -37.30 0.85
C ASN A 22 -1.22 -36.62 2.23
N ALA A 23 -1.20 -35.28 2.31
CA ALA A 23 -1.12 -34.58 3.58
C ALA A 23 -2.46 -34.67 4.35
N THR A 24 -2.55 -35.57 5.33
CA THR A 24 -3.74 -35.78 6.17
C THR A 24 -4.13 -34.56 7.01
N TYR A 25 -3.14 -33.83 7.53
CA TYR A 25 -3.34 -32.61 8.31
C TYR A 25 -2.70 -31.45 7.58
N ARG A 26 -3.43 -30.35 7.41
CA ARG A 26 -3.02 -29.17 6.63
C ARG A 26 -3.31 -27.92 7.45
N LEU A 27 -2.31 -27.06 7.61
CA LEU A 27 -2.44 -25.77 8.27
C LEU A 27 -1.90 -24.69 7.33
N GLY A 28 -2.78 -23.75 7.00
CA GLY A 28 -2.44 -22.60 6.19
C GLY A 28 -2.39 -21.32 7.02
N LEU A 29 -1.32 -20.53 6.87
CA LEU A 29 -1.18 -19.21 7.50
C LEU A 29 -1.15 -18.15 6.40
N SER A 30 -2.02 -17.14 6.49
CA SER A 30 -2.02 -16.00 5.56
C SER A 30 -2.67 -14.78 6.20
N ALA A 31 -2.12 -13.60 5.95
CA ALA A 31 -2.75 -12.33 6.31
C ALA A 31 -3.81 -11.86 5.31
N THR A 32 -3.84 -12.49 4.12
CA THR A 32 -4.80 -12.23 3.05
C THR A 32 -5.18 -13.58 2.43
N PRO A 33 -6.07 -14.38 3.05
CA PRO A 33 -6.41 -15.70 2.55
C PRO A 33 -7.05 -15.66 1.15
N GLU A 34 -7.70 -14.55 0.80
CA GLU A 34 -8.34 -14.35 -0.49
C GLU A 34 -7.43 -13.66 -1.51
N ARG A 35 -7.43 -14.18 -2.74
CA ARG A 35 -6.70 -13.62 -3.88
C ARG A 35 -7.63 -12.79 -4.76
N TRP A 36 -7.27 -11.54 -5.00
CA TRP A 36 -8.09 -10.66 -5.82
C TRP A 36 -7.93 -10.94 -7.31
N PHE A 37 -9.04 -10.93 -8.04
CA PHE A 37 -9.13 -11.33 -9.46
C PHE A 37 -8.69 -12.77 -9.75
N ASP A 38 -8.59 -13.60 -8.72
CA ASP A 38 -8.31 -15.02 -8.86
C ASP A 38 -9.23 -15.81 -7.92
N ALA A 39 -10.53 -15.76 -8.24
CA ALA A 39 -11.56 -16.53 -7.54
C ALA A 39 -11.22 -18.02 -7.58
N THR A 40 -10.78 -18.51 -8.75
CA THR A 40 -10.32 -19.90 -8.96
C THR A 40 -9.14 -20.28 -8.06
N GLY A 41 -8.18 -19.37 -7.87
CA GLY A 41 -7.05 -19.57 -6.98
C GLY A 41 -7.46 -19.57 -5.51
N THR A 42 -8.41 -18.70 -5.13
CA THR A 42 -8.94 -18.61 -3.76
C THR A 42 -9.75 -19.85 -3.39
N GLU A 43 -10.62 -20.30 -4.30
CA GLU A 43 -11.43 -21.50 -4.16
C GLU A 43 -10.53 -22.73 -4.04
N ALA A 44 -9.54 -22.88 -4.93
CA ALA A 44 -8.59 -24.01 -4.86
C ALA A 44 -7.79 -24.07 -3.54
N LEU A 45 -7.45 -22.91 -2.95
CA LEU A 45 -6.81 -22.88 -1.64
C LEU A 45 -7.78 -23.27 -0.52
N THR A 46 -9.04 -22.83 -0.61
CA THR A 46 -10.10 -23.16 0.34
C THR A 46 -10.44 -24.65 0.28
N ASP A 47 -10.49 -25.24 -0.91
CA ASP A 47 -10.70 -26.67 -1.10
C ASP A 47 -9.56 -27.50 -0.51
N TYR A 48 -8.32 -27.01 -0.64
CA TYR A 48 -7.15 -27.73 -0.17
C TYR A 48 -6.91 -27.59 1.34
N PHE A 49 -7.07 -26.38 1.92
CA PHE A 49 -6.81 -26.12 3.35
C PHE A 49 -8.06 -26.10 4.23
N GLY A 50 -9.25 -25.99 3.64
CA GLY A 50 -10.51 -25.73 4.36
C GLY A 50 -10.79 -24.23 4.54
N SER A 51 -11.93 -23.93 5.17
CA SER A 51 -12.32 -22.57 5.55
C SER A 51 -11.40 -21.99 6.63
N THR A 52 -11.24 -20.67 6.64
CA THR A 52 -10.50 -19.95 7.70
C THR A 52 -11.08 -20.27 9.08
N LEU A 53 -10.28 -20.93 9.93
CA LEU A 53 -10.70 -21.35 11.27
C LEU A 53 -10.58 -20.23 12.32
N VAL A 54 -9.54 -19.39 12.19
CA VAL A 54 -9.25 -18.29 13.12
C VAL A 54 -8.86 -17.08 12.31
N HIS A 55 -9.47 -15.94 12.65
CA HIS A 55 -9.13 -14.65 12.09
C HIS A 55 -8.59 -13.75 13.21
N TYR A 56 -7.39 -13.20 13.03
CA TYR A 56 -6.75 -12.29 13.99
C TYR A 56 -6.45 -10.96 13.30
N THR A 57 -7.22 -9.93 13.66
CA THR A 57 -7.26 -8.64 12.97
C THR A 57 -6.18 -7.68 13.48
N LEU A 58 -6.02 -6.54 12.78
CA LEU A 58 -5.24 -5.41 13.30
C LEU A 58 -5.82 -4.87 14.61
N ARG A 59 -7.15 -4.87 14.75
CA ARG A 59 -7.84 -4.45 15.96
C ARG A 59 -7.46 -5.33 17.15
N ASP A 60 -7.49 -6.64 16.99
CA ASP A 60 -7.13 -7.62 18.03
C ASP A 60 -5.68 -7.41 18.45
N ALA A 61 -4.77 -7.30 17.48
CA ALA A 61 -3.35 -7.07 17.73
C ALA A 61 -3.04 -5.77 18.50
N LEU A 62 -3.82 -4.72 18.28
CA LEU A 62 -3.73 -3.46 19.03
C LEU A 62 -4.34 -3.58 20.43
N GLN A 63 -5.48 -4.28 20.57
CA GLN A 63 -6.15 -4.51 21.84
C GLN A 63 -5.31 -5.37 22.79
N ASP A 64 -4.70 -6.43 22.26
CA ASP A 64 -3.80 -7.35 22.98
C ASP A 64 -2.42 -6.73 23.24
N LYS A 65 -2.18 -5.49 22.79
CA LYS A 65 -0.92 -4.74 22.97
C LYS A 65 0.31 -5.43 22.36
N VAL A 66 0.09 -6.37 21.44
CA VAL A 66 1.14 -6.97 20.60
C VAL A 66 1.72 -5.90 19.66
N LEU A 67 0.87 -4.97 19.22
CA LEU A 67 1.26 -3.81 18.42
C LEU A 67 1.20 -2.51 19.22
N CYS A 68 2.09 -1.60 18.88
CA CYS A 68 2.12 -0.21 19.31
C CYS A 68 0.97 0.56 18.65
N ARG A 69 0.38 1.48 19.40
CA ARG A 69 -0.66 2.40 18.89
C ARG A 69 -0.05 3.35 17.86
N TYR A 70 -0.90 3.94 17.02
CA TYR A 70 -0.44 4.88 16.00
C TYR A 70 -1.42 6.02 15.75
N CYS A 71 -0.89 7.13 15.24
CA CYS A 71 -1.64 8.17 14.55
C CYS A 71 -1.58 7.97 13.04
N TYR A 72 -2.66 8.28 12.35
CA TYR A 72 -2.80 8.14 10.91
C TYR A 72 -3.17 9.48 10.27
N TYR A 73 -2.44 9.84 9.23
CA TYR A 73 -2.54 11.13 8.55
C TYR A 73 -2.70 10.89 7.05
N PRO A 74 -3.93 10.67 6.56
CA PRO A 74 -4.18 10.58 5.13
C PRO A 74 -3.97 11.94 4.48
N GLN A 75 -3.08 11.99 3.49
CA GLN A 75 -2.84 13.16 2.64
C GLN A 75 -3.49 12.91 1.29
N LEU A 76 -4.62 13.57 1.05
CA LEU A 76 -5.32 13.49 -0.23
C LEU A 76 -4.59 14.34 -1.27
N ILE A 77 -4.22 13.72 -2.38
CA ILE A 77 -3.42 14.34 -3.44
C ILE A 77 -4.26 14.38 -4.71
N ALA A 78 -4.44 15.57 -5.27
CA ALA A 78 -5.02 15.75 -6.58
C ALA A 78 -3.96 15.55 -7.67
N LEU A 79 -4.35 14.93 -8.78
CA LEU A 79 -3.53 14.85 -9.99
C LEU A 79 -3.27 16.24 -10.59
N THR A 80 -2.17 16.39 -11.32
CA THR A 80 -1.96 17.55 -12.21
C THR A 80 -2.87 17.46 -13.43
N ASP A 81 -2.99 18.55 -14.21
CA ASP A 81 -3.84 18.55 -15.41
C ASP A 81 -3.37 17.50 -16.44
N ASP A 82 -2.06 17.39 -16.66
CA ASP A 82 -1.48 16.39 -17.57
C ASP A 82 -1.66 14.94 -17.08
N GLU A 83 -1.60 14.73 -15.76
CA GLU A 83 -1.91 13.43 -15.15
C GLU A 83 -3.39 13.11 -15.22
N PHE A 84 -4.27 14.12 -15.05
CA PHE A 84 -5.70 13.98 -15.17
C PHE A 84 -6.10 13.53 -16.58
N GLU A 85 -5.56 14.15 -17.64
CA GLU A 85 -5.84 13.76 -19.02
C GLU A 85 -5.44 12.30 -19.28
N ARG A 86 -4.23 11.90 -18.85
CA ARG A 86 -3.78 10.50 -18.95
C ARG A 86 -4.68 9.54 -18.18
N TYR A 87 -5.09 9.93 -16.97
CA TYR A 87 -6.01 9.15 -16.14
C TYR A 87 -7.37 8.99 -16.81
N TYR A 88 -7.89 10.07 -17.39
CA TYR A 88 -9.16 10.10 -18.09
C TYR A 88 -9.13 9.17 -19.30
N GLU A 89 -8.12 9.28 -20.16
CA GLU A 89 -7.96 8.39 -21.32
C GLU A 89 -7.96 6.91 -20.93
N LEU A 90 -7.18 6.55 -19.89
CA LEU A 90 -7.13 5.19 -19.38
C LEU A 90 -8.50 4.75 -18.86
N THR A 91 -9.20 5.63 -18.15
CA THR A 91 -10.56 5.38 -17.64
C THR A 91 -11.54 5.12 -18.78
N VAL A 92 -11.51 5.91 -19.86
CA VAL A 92 -12.35 5.71 -21.06
C VAL A 92 -12.04 4.37 -21.73
N LYS A 93 -10.76 4.03 -21.90
CA LYS A 93 -10.32 2.76 -22.50
C LYS A 93 -10.79 1.56 -21.66
N ILE A 94 -10.63 1.64 -20.34
CA ILE A 94 -11.08 0.61 -19.39
C ILE A 94 -12.61 0.48 -19.44
N ALA A 95 -13.34 1.60 -19.38
CA ALA A 95 -14.81 1.61 -19.45
C ALA A 95 -15.33 0.97 -20.74
N ARG A 96 -14.70 1.23 -21.88
CA ARG A 96 -15.08 0.67 -23.18
C ARG A 96 -14.92 -0.85 -23.24
N ILE A 97 -13.85 -1.39 -22.65
CA ILE A 97 -13.62 -2.85 -22.60
C ILE A 97 -14.63 -3.51 -21.67
N LEU A 98 -14.87 -2.90 -20.50
CA LEU A 98 -15.81 -3.42 -19.50
C LEU A 98 -17.26 -3.34 -19.94
N GLY A 99 -17.67 -2.25 -20.60
CA GLY A 99 -19.04 -2.08 -21.11
C GLY A 99 -19.41 -3.06 -22.23
N LYS A 100 -18.44 -3.72 -22.86
CA LYS A 100 -18.66 -4.79 -23.86
C LYS A 100 -18.82 -6.17 -23.23
N SER A 101 -18.43 -6.37 -21.97
CA SER A 101 -18.68 -7.60 -21.23
C SER A 101 -19.89 -7.42 -20.32
N SER A 102 -21.00 -8.06 -20.67
CA SER A 102 -22.16 -8.24 -19.78
C SER A 102 -21.89 -9.23 -18.63
N VAL A 103 -20.67 -9.76 -18.55
CA VAL A 103 -20.23 -10.70 -17.53
C VAL A 103 -19.45 -9.93 -16.47
N ALA A 104 -19.71 -10.25 -15.21
CA ALA A 104 -18.92 -9.81 -14.07
C ALA A 104 -17.42 -9.88 -14.39
N LEU A 105 -16.66 -8.98 -13.78
CA LEU A 105 -15.21 -8.77 -13.95
C LEU A 105 -14.32 -9.96 -13.51
N GLU A 106 -14.85 -11.18 -13.56
CA GLU A 106 -14.27 -12.41 -13.03
C GLU A 106 -13.43 -13.15 -14.07
N ALA A 107 -13.42 -12.70 -15.33
CA ALA A 107 -12.48 -13.16 -16.35
C ALA A 107 -11.71 -11.97 -16.93
N PRO A 108 -10.37 -11.94 -16.88
CA PRO A 108 -9.59 -10.91 -17.53
C PRO A 108 -9.76 -11.05 -19.05
N ALA A 109 -10.64 -10.23 -19.63
CA ALA A 109 -10.63 -10.02 -21.07
C ALA A 109 -9.22 -9.56 -21.45
N THR A 110 -8.57 -10.32 -22.33
CA THR A 110 -7.21 -10.05 -22.83
C THR A 110 -7.04 -8.56 -23.15
N GLY A 111 -6.16 -7.87 -22.41
CA GLY A 111 -5.81 -6.45 -22.62
C GLY A 111 -6.26 -5.46 -21.56
N ILE A 112 -7.22 -5.78 -20.67
CA ILE A 112 -7.64 -4.84 -19.61
C ILE A 112 -6.59 -4.69 -18.50
N GLU A 113 -5.88 -5.77 -18.19
CA GLU A 113 -4.88 -5.82 -17.12
C GLU A 113 -3.76 -4.78 -17.35
N ALA A 114 -3.28 -4.66 -18.60
CA ALA A 114 -2.28 -3.67 -18.96
C ALA A 114 -2.74 -2.24 -18.70
N LEU A 115 -4.01 -1.91 -19.00
CA LEU A 115 -4.58 -0.58 -18.74
C LEU A 115 -4.76 -0.30 -17.25
N LEU A 116 -5.18 -1.31 -16.47
CA LEU A 116 -5.27 -1.21 -15.01
C LEU A 116 -3.89 -0.98 -14.39
N ILE A 117 -2.87 -1.70 -14.86
CA ILE A 117 -1.47 -1.51 -14.44
C ILE A 117 -0.99 -0.11 -14.78
N GLN A 118 -1.23 0.37 -16.01
CA GLN A 118 -0.85 1.73 -16.42
C GLN A 118 -1.51 2.79 -15.54
N ARG A 119 -2.82 2.66 -15.28
CA ARG A 119 -3.56 3.58 -14.40
C ARG A 119 -3.05 3.53 -12.97
N SER A 120 -2.75 2.34 -12.45
CA SER A 120 -2.18 2.17 -11.11
C SER A 120 -0.78 2.79 -11.00
N ARG A 121 0.05 2.67 -12.05
CA ARG A 121 1.39 3.28 -12.10
C ARG A 121 1.31 4.80 -12.09
N LEU A 122 0.44 5.38 -12.90
CA LEU A 122 0.19 6.83 -12.93
C LEU A 122 -0.14 7.38 -11.52
N ILE A 123 -1.05 6.71 -10.81
CA ILE A 123 -1.43 7.06 -9.43
C ILE A 123 -0.22 6.88 -8.47
N ALA A 124 0.54 5.79 -8.62
CA ALA A 124 1.70 5.51 -7.78
C ALA A 124 2.82 6.55 -7.93
N THR A 125 2.98 7.13 -9.12
CA THR A 125 4.04 8.07 -9.48
C THR A 125 3.58 9.51 -9.61
N ALA A 126 2.39 9.85 -9.10
CA ALA A 126 1.84 11.19 -9.20
C ALA A 126 2.81 12.25 -8.64
N GLN A 127 3.07 13.31 -9.41
CA GLN A 127 4.12 14.30 -9.16
C GLN A 127 3.99 14.95 -7.78
N ARG A 128 2.77 15.37 -7.43
CA ARG A 128 2.46 16.04 -6.15
C ARG A 128 2.73 15.20 -4.91
N LYS A 129 3.00 13.88 -5.05
CA LYS A 129 3.47 13.05 -3.92
C LYS A 129 4.81 13.51 -3.39
N LEU A 130 5.75 13.88 -4.26
CA LEU A 130 7.08 14.33 -3.83
C LEU A 130 7.00 15.70 -3.15
N GLU A 131 6.22 16.62 -3.71
CA GLU A 131 5.95 17.94 -3.10
C GLU A 131 5.30 17.79 -1.71
N THR A 132 4.28 16.93 -1.61
CA THR A 132 3.60 16.66 -0.34
C THR A 132 4.58 16.03 0.66
N LEU A 133 5.38 15.05 0.24
CA LEU A 133 6.41 14.42 1.09
C LEU A 133 7.41 15.46 1.62
N GLN A 134 7.90 16.34 0.74
CA GLN A 134 8.81 17.42 1.13
C GLN A 134 8.17 18.32 2.19
N SER A 135 6.94 18.78 1.94
CA SER A 135 6.22 19.67 2.87
C SER A 135 6.03 19.05 4.26
N LEU A 136 5.79 17.73 4.33
CA LEU A 136 5.63 17.00 5.57
C LEU A 136 6.96 16.81 6.32
N LEU A 137 8.07 16.66 5.59
CA LEU A 137 9.38 16.36 6.17
C LEU A 137 10.18 17.59 6.56
N ILE A 138 9.92 18.77 5.98
CA ILE A 138 10.54 20.04 6.41
C ILE A 138 10.44 20.25 7.94
N PRO A 139 9.25 20.19 8.57
CA PRO A 139 9.16 20.35 10.03
C PRO A 139 9.71 19.15 10.81
N LEU A 140 10.07 18.06 10.13
CA LEU A 140 10.57 16.81 10.71
C LEU A 140 12.03 16.56 10.32
N ALA A 141 12.74 17.57 9.80
CA ALA A 141 14.10 17.42 9.26
C ALA A 141 15.12 16.92 10.29
N ASP A 142 14.93 17.24 11.58
CA ASP A 142 15.80 16.78 12.68
C ASP A 142 15.37 15.43 13.27
N THR A 143 14.29 14.84 12.76
CA THR A 143 13.80 13.57 13.28
C THR A 143 14.57 12.39 12.70
N THR A 144 14.60 11.31 13.47
CA THR A 144 15.19 10.03 13.08
C THR A 144 14.12 8.94 13.01
N HIS A 145 14.50 7.77 12.51
CA HIS A 145 13.65 6.59 12.42
C HIS A 145 12.45 6.77 11.47
N ASN A 146 12.67 7.50 10.38
CA ASN A 146 11.69 7.72 9.33
C ASN A 146 11.82 6.64 8.25
N LEU A 147 10.73 5.97 7.93
CA LEU A 147 10.66 4.99 6.85
C LEU A 147 9.85 5.56 5.69
N ILE A 148 10.46 5.64 4.52
CA ILE A 148 9.81 6.14 3.30
C ILE A 148 9.55 4.95 2.38
N TYR A 149 8.28 4.65 2.14
CA TYR A 149 7.87 3.51 1.33
C TYR A 149 7.44 3.98 -0.07
N CYS A 150 8.33 3.78 -1.03
CA CYS A 150 8.17 4.18 -2.42
C CYS A 150 7.53 3.06 -3.26
N GLY A 151 6.80 3.46 -4.29
CA GLY A 151 6.46 2.58 -5.41
C GLY A 151 7.68 2.27 -6.27
N ASP A 152 7.56 1.25 -7.12
CA ASP A 152 8.63 0.84 -8.04
C ASP A 152 8.67 1.62 -9.35
N GLY A 153 7.80 2.62 -9.49
CA GLY A 153 7.67 3.43 -10.70
C GLY A 153 8.75 4.50 -10.85
N THR A 154 8.65 5.23 -11.95
CA THR A 154 9.51 6.38 -12.28
C THR A 154 8.72 7.67 -12.24
N VAL A 155 9.39 8.77 -11.92
CA VAL A 155 8.83 10.12 -11.80
C VAL A 155 9.55 11.05 -12.77
N GLU A 156 8.86 12.09 -13.21
CA GLU A 156 9.43 13.19 -14.00
C GLU A 156 9.94 14.27 -13.04
N THR A 157 11.15 14.77 -13.26
CA THR A 157 11.73 15.86 -12.46
C THR A 157 11.72 17.19 -13.18
N GLU A 158 11.51 18.27 -12.44
CA GLU A 158 11.64 19.64 -13.00
C GLU A 158 13.09 20.00 -13.35
N SER A 159 14.07 19.36 -12.71
CA SER A 159 15.50 19.72 -12.82
C SER A 159 16.17 19.22 -14.11
N GLU A 160 15.65 18.15 -14.74
CA GLU A 160 16.08 17.61 -16.02
C GLU A 160 14.91 16.89 -16.71
N PRO A 161 14.77 16.91 -18.04
CA PRO A 161 13.77 16.14 -18.79
C PRO A 161 14.10 14.63 -18.84
N SER A 162 14.65 14.10 -17.75
CA SER A 162 15.01 12.71 -17.56
C SER A 162 14.00 12.03 -16.61
N VAL A 163 13.66 10.79 -16.95
CA VAL A 163 12.77 9.95 -16.14
C VAL A 163 13.64 9.26 -15.09
N GLU A 164 13.45 9.58 -13.80
CA GLU A 164 14.18 8.97 -12.68
C GLU A 164 13.31 7.98 -11.89
N ARG A 165 13.91 6.98 -11.23
CA ARG A 165 13.12 6.07 -10.35
C ARG A 165 12.62 6.87 -9.14
N GLN A 166 11.40 6.61 -8.67
CA GLN A 166 10.83 7.33 -7.52
C GLN A 166 11.72 7.25 -6.27
N ILE A 167 12.38 6.13 -6.03
CA ILE A 167 13.33 6.00 -4.91
C ILE A 167 14.53 6.94 -5.03
N ASP A 168 15.03 7.14 -6.24
CA ASP A 168 16.19 8.00 -6.49
C ASP A 168 15.81 9.46 -6.31
N ALA A 169 14.62 9.84 -6.79
CA ALA A 169 14.01 11.15 -6.56
C ALA A 169 13.86 11.47 -5.08
N VAL A 170 13.27 10.52 -4.33
CA VAL A 170 13.09 10.66 -2.87
C VAL A 170 14.45 10.72 -2.18
N THR A 171 15.40 9.87 -2.53
CA THR A 171 16.74 9.88 -1.91
C THR A 171 17.45 11.21 -2.13
N ARG A 172 17.36 11.76 -3.36
CA ARG A 172 17.92 13.06 -3.73
C ARG A 172 17.24 14.20 -2.94
N LEU A 173 15.92 14.21 -2.90
CA LEU A 173 15.11 15.18 -2.15
C LEU A 173 15.54 15.21 -0.67
N LEU A 174 15.54 14.06 -0.02
CA LEU A 174 15.83 13.97 1.41
C LEU A 174 17.29 14.31 1.74
N GLY A 175 18.24 13.81 0.95
CA GLY A 175 19.66 13.98 1.23
C GLY A 175 20.20 15.35 0.80
N ARG A 176 19.88 15.79 -0.42
CA ARG A 176 20.44 17.04 -0.97
C ARG A 176 19.63 18.28 -0.61
N GLU A 177 18.30 18.18 -0.61
CA GLU A 177 17.45 19.35 -0.41
C GLU A 177 17.09 19.55 1.07
N LEU A 178 16.81 18.46 1.80
CA LEU A 178 16.48 18.52 3.23
C LEU A 178 17.69 18.26 4.16
N GLY A 179 18.84 17.86 3.61
CA GLY A 179 20.07 17.65 4.38
C GLY A 179 20.03 16.46 5.35
N MET A 180 19.11 15.51 5.16
CA MET A 180 18.94 14.37 6.05
C MET A 180 19.94 13.24 5.74
N THR A 181 20.31 12.44 6.74
CA THR A 181 21.05 11.19 6.49
C THR A 181 20.10 10.11 5.98
N VAL A 182 20.33 9.67 4.74
CA VAL A 182 19.38 8.82 3.99
C VAL A 182 20.09 7.60 3.44
N ALA A 183 19.45 6.43 3.55
CA ALA A 183 19.92 5.23 2.89
C ALA A 183 18.80 4.51 2.14
N LYS A 184 19.14 3.97 0.96
CA LYS A 184 18.27 3.10 0.17
C LYS A 184 18.31 1.69 0.72
N TYR A 185 17.13 1.12 0.89
CA TYR A 185 16.91 -0.25 1.31
C TYR A 185 16.07 -0.92 0.23
N THR A 186 16.68 -1.70 -0.67
CA THR A 186 16.00 -2.33 -1.82
C THR A 186 16.32 -3.82 -1.91
N ALA A 187 15.66 -4.53 -2.83
CA ALA A 187 16.00 -5.92 -3.13
C ALA A 187 17.46 -6.06 -3.59
N GLU A 188 18.01 -5.03 -4.22
CA GLU A 188 19.39 -4.96 -4.71
C GLU A 188 20.40 -4.71 -3.57
N THR A 189 19.97 -4.31 -2.37
CA THR A 189 20.86 -4.11 -1.22
C THR A 189 21.39 -5.47 -0.72
N PRO A 190 22.72 -5.68 -0.70
CA PRO A 190 23.34 -6.91 -0.20
C PRO A 190 23.02 -7.22 1.27
N LEU A 191 22.98 -8.50 1.65
CA LEU A 191 22.59 -8.94 3.00
C LEU A 191 23.45 -8.30 4.11
N ASN A 192 24.78 -8.27 3.97
CA ASN A 192 25.67 -7.62 4.93
C ASN A 192 25.34 -6.12 5.08
N ARG A 193 25.11 -5.42 3.96
CA ARG A 193 24.74 -4.00 4.00
C ARG A 193 23.37 -3.78 4.63
N ARG A 194 22.42 -4.71 4.46
CA ARG A 194 21.10 -4.63 5.12
C ARG A 194 21.23 -4.66 6.65
N GLU A 195 22.12 -5.49 7.19
CA GLU A 195 22.36 -5.56 8.63
C GLU A 195 23.03 -4.30 9.17
N GLU A 196 24.02 -3.77 8.45
CA GLU A 196 24.67 -2.50 8.77
C GLU A 196 23.67 -1.34 8.78
N LEU A 197 22.89 -1.19 7.70
CA LEU A 197 21.87 -0.15 7.57
C LEU A 197 20.82 -0.25 8.68
N ARG A 198 20.44 -1.47 9.07
CA ARG A 198 19.53 -1.69 10.19
C ARG A 198 20.15 -1.19 11.50
N HIS A 199 21.43 -1.50 11.75
CA HIS A 199 22.13 -1.04 12.94
C HIS A 199 22.25 0.49 12.98
N GLU A 200 22.72 1.11 11.88
CA GLU A 200 22.83 2.57 11.71
C GLU A 200 21.46 3.25 11.92
N PHE A 201 20.37 2.65 11.43
CA PHE A 201 19.01 3.17 11.64
C PHE A 201 18.52 3.04 13.08
N VAL A 202 18.78 1.90 13.75
CA VAL A 202 18.43 1.67 15.16
C VAL A 202 19.16 2.65 16.09
N GLN A 203 20.41 3.00 15.77
CA GLN A 203 21.18 4.01 16.51
C GLN A 203 20.73 5.44 16.18
N GLY A 204 19.92 5.64 15.13
CA GLY A 204 19.50 6.96 14.66
C GLY A 204 20.57 7.72 13.87
N GLU A 205 21.65 7.06 13.44
CA GLU A 205 22.67 7.62 12.55
C GLU A 205 22.10 7.87 11.15
N ILE A 206 21.20 6.99 10.71
CA ILE A 206 20.34 7.20 9.55
C ILE A 206 19.00 7.77 10.01
N GLN A 207 18.66 8.95 9.50
CA GLN A 207 17.36 9.56 9.74
C GLN A 207 16.26 8.91 8.91
N CYS A 208 16.56 8.56 7.66
CA CYS A 208 15.60 8.09 6.67
C CYS A 208 16.04 6.79 5.98
N LEU A 209 15.24 5.74 6.08
CA LEU A 209 15.35 4.56 5.22
C LEU A 209 14.32 4.67 4.09
N VAL A 210 14.77 4.59 2.83
CA VAL A 210 13.90 4.63 1.66
C VAL A 210 13.81 3.24 1.04
N ALA A 211 12.61 2.68 0.99
CA ALA A 211 12.38 1.30 0.57
C ALA A 211 11.42 1.17 -0.61
N ILE A 212 11.70 0.24 -1.53
CA ILE A 212 10.77 -0.24 -2.59
C ILE A 212 10.61 -1.74 -2.43
N ARG A 213 9.38 -2.27 -2.34
CA ARG A 213 9.00 -3.70 -2.49
C ARG A 213 9.77 -4.74 -1.65
N CYS A 214 10.76 -4.37 -0.86
CA CYS A 214 11.80 -5.28 -0.34
C CYS A 214 11.78 -5.43 1.18
N LEU A 215 10.91 -4.70 1.87
CA LEU A 215 10.53 -5.05 3.23
C LEU A 215 9.60 -6.28 3.23
N ASP A 216 9.23 -6.78 2.05
CA ASP A 216 8.31 -7.91 1.87
C ASP A 216 8.90 -9.26 2.30
N GLU A 217 10.22 -9.39 2.37
CA GLU A 217 10.90 -10.65 2.72
C GLU A 217 11.96 -10.40 3.82
N GLY A 218 11.55 -10.54 5.09
CA GLY A 218 12.47 -10.86 6.19
C GLY A 218 13.10 -9.70 6.97
N VAL A 219 12.60 -8.47 6.85
CA VAL A 219 13.25 -7.29 7.46
C VAL A 219 12.43 -6.76 8.63
N ASP A 220 13.01 -6.78 9.83
CA ASP A 220 12.38 -6.31 11.06
C ASP A 220 13.01 -5.04 11.59
N ILE A 221 12.25 -3.93 11.52
CA ILE A 221 12.67 -2.59 11.96
C ILE A 221 11.60 -2.02 12.92
N PRO A 222 11.42 -2.60 14.11
CA PRO A 222 10.41 -2.16 15.06
C PRO A 222 10.70 -0.74 15.61
N GLU A 223 11.92 -0.23 15.45
CA GLU A 223 12.35 1.11 15.86
C GLU A 223 11.77 2.23 15.00
N THR A 224 11.20 1.92 13.82
CA THR A 224 10.57 2.93 12.97
C THR A 224 9.49 3.69 13.74
N ARG A 225 9.62 5.03 13.76
CA ARG A 225 8.68 5.93 14.46
C ARG A 225 7.66 6.54 13.52
N ARG A 226 8.09 6.84 12.29
CA ARG A 226 7.26 7.48 11.27
C ARG A 226 7.36 6.73 9.96
N ALA A 227 6.23 6.48 9.32
CA ALA A 227 6.19 5.94 7.96
C ALA A 227 5.53 6.94 7.01
N PHE A 228 6.13 7.11 5.85
CA PHE A 228 5.61 7.93 4.75
C PHE A 228 5.36 7.00 3.57
N ILE A 229 4.10 6.81 3.21
CA ILE A 229 3.67 5.80 2.25
C ILE A 229 3.31 6.51 0.94
N LEU A 230 4.16 6.34 -0.06
CA LEU A 230 3.95 6.87 -1.41
C LEU A 230 3.37 5.79 -2.33
N ALA A 231 3.62 4.52 -2.04
CA ALA A 231 3.12 3.41 -2.84
C ALA A 231 1.61 3.24 -2.70
N SER A 232 0.90 3.28 -3.82
CA SER A 232 -0.52 2.89 -3.89
C SER A 232 -0.61 1.36 -4.04
N SER A 233 -0.46 0.64 -2.93
CA SER A 233 -0.51 -0.83 -2.91
C SER A 233 -1.67 -1.32 -2.05
N SER A 234 -2.49 -2.19 -2.65
CA SER A 234 -3.53 -2.94 -1.93
C SER A 234 -2.98 -3.86 -0.83
N ASN A 235 -1.66 -4.08 -0.81
CA ASN A 235 -0.98 -4.93 0.17
C ASN A 235 -0.37 -4.15 1.35
N LEU A 236 -0.76 -2.90 1.57
CA LEU A 236 -0.22 -2.10 2.67
C LEU A 236 -0.50 -2.70 4.05
N ARG A 237 -1.60 -3.47 4.22
CA ARG A 237 -1.88 -4.15 5.49
C ARG A 237 -0.75 -5.12 5.86
N GLN A 238 -0.30 -5.94 4.91
CA GLN A 238 0.86 -6.80 5.13
C GLN A 238 2.13 -5.98 5.35
N PHE A 239 2.29 -4.85 4.66
CA PHE A 239 3.39 -3.90 4.90
C PHE A 239 3.42 -3.39 6.35
N ILE A 240 2.33 -2.86 6.87
CA ILE A 240 2.33 -2.23 8.21
C ILE A 240 2.44 -3.29 9.33
N GLN A 241 1.88 -4.49 9.14
CA GLN A 241 1.87 -5.55 10.17
C GLN A 241 3.01 -6.58 10.08
N ARG A 242 3.25 -7.18 8.90
CA ARG A 242 4.15 -8.34 8.74
C ARG A 242 5.52 -7.99 8.16
N ARG A 243 5.56 -7.06 7.21
CA ARG A 243 6.68 -6.85 6.28
C ARG A 243 7.54 -5.63 6.64
N GLY A 244 6.94 -4.46 6.84
CA GLY A 244 7.60 -3.26 7.35
C GLY A 244 7.66 -3.17 8.88
N ARG A 245 6.86 -3.99 9.59
CA ARG A 245 6.88 -4.16 11.07
C ARG A 245 6.82 -2.86 11.86
N LEU A 246 6.26 -1.83 11.22
CA LEU A 246 6.12 -0.47 11.71
C LEU A 246 5.34 -0.40 13.02
N LEU A 247 4.37 -1.27 13.25
CA LEU A 247 3.57 -1.22 14.47
C LEU A 247 4.11 -2.13 15.58
N ARG A 248 5.27 -2.76 15.40
CA ARG A 248 5.85 -3.54 16.51
C ARG A 248 6.35 -2.63 17.63
N ASN A 249 6.24 -3.16 18.84
CA ASN A 249 6.79 -2.52 20.03
C ASN A 249 8.32 -2.51 19.96
N SER A 250 8.93 -1.39 20.36
CA SER A 250 10.37 -1.24 20.54
C SER A 250 10.65 -0.32 21.73
N PRO A 251 11.83 -0.43 22.37
CA PRO A 251 12.20 0.45 23.47
C PRO A 251 12.07 1.94 23.10
N GLY A 252 11.39 2.71 23.94
CA GLY A 252 11.19 4.15 23.74
C GLY A 252 10.08 4.53 22.74
N LYS A 253 9.51 3.57 22.00
CA LYS A 253 8.41 3.83 21.06
C LYS A 253 7.05 3.63 21.72
N LYS A 254 6.36 4.73 21.99
CA LYS A 254 5.01 4.73 22.59
C LYS A 254 3.89 4.87 21.56
N LEU A 255 4.19 5.51 20.43
CA LEU A 255 3.24 5.84 19.39
C LEU A 255 4.00 5.90 18.06
N ALA A 256 3.44 5.29 17.02
CA ALA A 256 3.92 5.45 15.64
C ALA A 256 3.09 6.49 14.88
N GLU A 257 3.65 7.10 13.85
CA GLU A 257 2.95 8.03 12.97
C GLU A 257 2.97 7.51 11.52
N ILE A 258 1.81 7.50 10.87
CA ILE A 258 1.66 7.01 9.50
C ILE A 258 1.13 8.14 8.64
N PHE A 259 1.94 8.61 7.71
CA PHE A 259 1.58 9.58 6.68
C PHE A 259 1.34 8.83 5.38
N ASP A 260 0.12 8.91 4.86
CA ASP A 260 -0.32 8.10 3.72
C ASP A 260 -0.71 9.00 2.55
N LEU A 261 0.08 8.97 1.48
CA LEU A 261 -0.07 9.85 0.34
C LEU A 261 -1.00 9.20 -0.67
N VAL A 262 -2.29 9.51 -0.52
CA VAL A 262 -3.40 8.89 -1.26
C VAL A 262 -3.81 9.83 -2.38
N VAL A 263 -3.63 9.38 -3.62
CA VAL A 263 -4.14 10.13 -4.78
C VAL A 263 -5.64 9.90 -4.88
N GLU A 264 -6.40 10.98 -4.74
CA GLU A 264 -7.85 10.91 -4.86
C GLU A 264 -8.28 10.82 -6.33
N PRO A 265 -9.36 10.08 -6.63
CA PRO A 265 -9.91 10.06 -7.97
C PRO A 265 -10.43 11.47 -8.33
N PRO A 266 -10.25 11.92 -9.58
CA PRO A 266 -10.69 13.25 -9.99
C PRO A 266 -12.19 13.48 -9.72
N ALA A 267 -12.53 14.69 -9.27
CA ALA A 267 -13.89 15.05 -8.87
C ALA A 267 -14.88 14.92 -10.04
N GLU A 268 -14.44 15.26 -11.25
CA GLU A 268 -15.17 15.21 -12.51
C GLU A 268 -15.64 13.79 -12.85
N LEU A 269 -14.86 12.79 -12.43
CA LEU A 269 -15.10 11.38 -12.69
C LEU A 269 -15.81 10.65 -11.55
N THR A 270 -16.02 11.35 -10.43
CA THR A 270 -16.64 10.83 -9.21
C THR A 270 -17.89 11.59 -8.79
N ARG A 271 -18.35 12.54 -9.61
CA ARG A 271 -19.72 13.08 -9.53
C ARG A 271 -20.73 12.07 -10.08
N HIS A 272 -21.92 12.00 -9.46
CA HIS A 272 -23.01 11.11 -9.88
C HIS A 272 -23.44 11.29 -11.35
N SER A 273 -23.28 12.48 -11.92
CA SER A 273 -23.58 12.77 -13.32
C SER A 273 -22.56 12.19 -14.31
N SER A 274 -21.40 11.75 -13.83
CA SER A 274 -20.34 11.22 -14.68
C SER A 274 -20.69 9.83 -15.20
N PRO A 275 -20.57 9.55 -16.52
CA PRO A 275 -20.74 8.20 -17.04
C PRO A 275 -19.69 7.20 -16.51
N TYR A 276 -18.61 7.71 -15.89
CA TYR A 276 -17.53 6.90 -15.32
C TYR A 276 -17.59 6.79 -13.79
N TYR A 277 -18.66 7.30 -13.16
CA TYR A 277 -18.84 7.30 -11.71
C TYR A 277 -18.66 5.91 -11.10
N SER A 278 -19.46 4.93 -11.55
CA SER A 278 -19.47 3.57 -11.00
C SER A 278 -18.12 2.86 -11.17
N LEU A 279 -17.43 3.13 -12.28
CA LEU A 279 -16.10 2.56 -12.55
C LEU A 279 -15.07 3.13 -11.57
N ASN A 280 -14.98 4.46 -11.43
CA ASN A 280 -14.02 5.08 -10.54
C ASN A 280 -14.28 4.74 -9.08
N ARG A 281 -15.56 4.74 -8.67
CA ARG A 281 -15.98 4.27 -7.35
C ARG A 281 -15.50 2.84 -7.08
N ARG A 282 -15.70 1.93 -8.04
CA ARG A 282 -15.26 0.53 -7.87
C ARG A 282 -13.73 0.40 -7.83
N LEU A 283 -13.02 1.07 -8.74
CA LEU A 283 -11.56 0.99 -8.83
C LEU A 283 -10.86 1.60 -7.61
N PHE A 284 -11.40 2.69 -7.06
CA PHE A 284 -10.85 3.34 -5.88
C PHE A 284 -11.34 2.71 -4.56
N GLY A 285 -12.44 1.96 -4.58
CA GLY A 285 -13.08 1.42 -3.38
C GLY A 285 -12.16 0.58 -2.47
N LYS A 286 -11.16 -0.11 -3.04
CA LYS A 286 -10.15 -0.83 -2.25
C LYS A 286 -9.23 0.09 -1.47
N GLU A 287 -8.72 1.12 -2.14
CA GLU A 287 -7.86 2.11 -1.52
C GLU A 287 -8.64 2.86 -0.44
N LEU A 288 -9.90 3.22 -0.71
CA LEU A 288 -10.75 3.85 0.29
C LEU A 288 -11.00 2.96 1.52
N ARG A 289 -11.32 1.66 1.34
CA ARG A 289 -11.48 0.72 2.45
C ARG A 289 -10.22 0.62 3.30
N ARG A 290 -9.05 0.52 2.66
CA ARG A 290 -7.74 0.50 3.32
C ARG A 290 -7.54 1.76 4.17
N VAL A 291 -7.78 2.93 3.60
CA VAL A 291 -7.60 4.23 4.27
C VAL A 291 -8.59 4.39 5.44
N ILE A 292 -9.85 4.01 5.25
CA ILE A 292 -10.90 4.00 6.30
C ILE A 292 -10.50 3.06 7.44
N GLU A 293 -10.02 1.86 7.13
CA GLU A 293 -9.55 0.91 8.13
C GLU A 293 -8.46 1.53 9.01
N PHE A 294 -7.39 2.06 8.39
CA PHE A 294 -6.29 2.65 9.14
C PHE A 294 -6.75 3.83 9.99
N ALA A 295 -7.61 4.69 9.45
CA ALA A 295 -8.20 5.80 10.18
C ALA A 295 -9.04 5.32 11.37
N SER A 296 -9.89 4.31 11.19
CA SER A 296 -10.78 3.80 12.24
C SER A 296 -10.07 3.19 13.44
N LEU A 297 -8.85 2.68 13.23
CA LEU A 297 -8.03 2.02 14.24
C LEU A 297 -6.96 2.96 14.86
N ALA A 298 -6.76 4.14 14.27
CA ALA A 298 -5.81 5.13 14.74
C ALA A 298 -6.28 5.86 16.00
N VAL A 299 -5.32 6.35 16.80
CA VAL A 299 -5.62 7.16 17.99
C VAL A 299 -6.30 8.47 17.63
N ASN A 300 -5.89 9.12 16.55
CA ASN A 300 -6.51 10.33 15.99
C ASN A 300 -7.60 9.99 14.96
N GLY A 301 -8.25 8.83 15.08
CA GLY A 301 -9.21 8.33 14.10
C GLY A 301 -10.34 9.29 13.72
N PRO A 302 -10.97 10.03 14.67
CA PRO A 302 -11.98 11.02 14.33
C PRO A 302 -11.46 12.14 13.41
N GLU A 303 -10.24 12.63 13.65
CA GLU A 303 -9.60 13.65 12.81
C GLU A 303 -9.28 13.09 11.42
N ALA A 304 -8.66 11.90 11.38
CA ALA A 304 -8.32 11.22 10.14
C ALA A 304 -9.56 10.93 9.29
N MET A 305 -10.67 10.51 9.92
CA MET A 305 -11.94 10.26 9.24
C MET A 305 -12.60 11.54 8.74
N GLY A 306 -12.46 12.64 9.49
CA GLY A 306 -12.93 13.97 9.07
C GLY A 306 -12.32 14.42 7.75
N LYS A 307 -11.02 14.18 7.54
CA LYS A 307 -10.33 14.48 6.27
C LYS A 307 -10.85 13.67 5.07
N LEU A 308 -11.52 12.55 5.31
CA LEU A 308 -12.05 11.67 4.27
C LEU A 308 -13.53 11.91 3.97
N LEU A 309 -14.20 12.81 4.71
CA LEU A 309 -15.65 12.99 4.64
C LEU A 309 -16.11 13.35 3.22
N ASP A 310 -15.53 14.41 2.63
CA ASP A 310 -15.90 14.87 1.29
C ASP A 310 -15.65 13.81 0.21
N LEU A 311 -14.58 13.02 0.36
CA LEU A 311 -14.27 11.94 -0.57
C LEU A 311 -15.25 10.77 -0.42
N ARG A 312 -15.63 10.40 0.80
CA ARG A 312 -16.61 9.33 1.08
C ARG A 312 -18.01 9.72 0.62
N ASP A 313 -18.39 10.97 0.82
CA ASP A 313 -19.68 11.52 0.39
C ASP A 313 -19.77 11.52 -1.14
N ARG A 314 -18.78 12.08 -1.85
CA ARG A 314 -18.71 12.04 -3.33
C ARG A 314 -18.85 10.62 -3.88
N LEU A 315 -18.21 9.65 -3.24
CA LEU A 315 -18.24 8.26 -3.70
C LEU A 315 -19.46 7.48 -3.24
N ASN A 316 -20.40 8.07 -2.50
CA ASN A 316 -21.52 7.39 -1.86
C ASN A 316 -21.07 6.11 -1.14
N LEU A 317 -20.07 6.28 -0.28
CA LEU A 317 -19.39 5.25 0.49
C LEU A 317 -19.32 5.65 1.98
N LEU A 318 -20.34 6.36 2.46
CA LEU A 318 -20.51 6.68 3.88
C LEU A 318 -20.75 5.40 4.69
N ASP A 319 -21.48 4.44 4.14
CA ASP A 319 -21.86 3.17 4.79
C ASP A 319 -20.84 2.04 4.62
N ILE A 320 -19.58 2.32 4.21
CA ILE A 320 -18.54 1.30 4.28
C ILE A 320 -18.32 0.97 5.76
N ASN A 321 -19.04 -0.03 6.24
CA ASN A 321 -18.81 -0.65 7.52
C ASN A 321 -17.61 -1.58 7.42
N MET A 322 -16.85 -1.64 8.51
CA MET A 322 -15.62 -2.40 8.67
C MET A 322 -15.84 -3.93 8.78
N GLU A 323 -17.05 -4.40 8.52
CA GLU A 323 -17.53 -5.75 8.82
C GLU A 323 -18.08 -6.44 7.55
N GLU A 324 -17.24 -6.60 6.53
CA GLU A 324 -17.35 -7.69 5.53
C GLU A 324 -15.94 -8.14 5.13
#